data_AF-A0A7J3Z8J2-F1
#
_entry.id   AF-A0A7J3Z8J2-F1
#
_cell.length_a   1.000
_cell.length_b   1.000
_cell.length_c   1.000
_cell.angle_alpha   90.00
_cell.angle_beta   90.00
_cell.angle_gamma   90.00
#
_symmetry.space_group_name_H-M   'P 1'
#
loop_
_entity.id
_entity.type
_entity.pdbx_description
1 polymer ?
#
loop_
_entity_poly.entity_id
_entity_poly.type
_entity_poly.pdbx_seq_one_letter_code
_entity_poly.pdbx_strand_id
1 'polypeptide(L)' 'MLEIVVEVIGVEPPCPKCRKTLEIVKNVVKELNIEDKVKIIKLDINSPNVVARYGVISSIQ' A
#
# COMPACT_ATOMS: atom_id res chain seq x y z
N MET A 1 15.39 9.96 -13.03
CA MET A 1 14.37 8.92 -13.28
C MET A 1 13.23 9.18 -12.30
N LEU A 2 11.99 9.31 -12.77
CA LEU A 2 10.83 9.49 -11.88
C LEU A 2 10.45 8.11 -11.32
N GLU A 3 10.81 7.84 -10.07
CA GLU A 3 10.36 6.65 -9.34
C GLU A 3 8.86 6.80 -9.06
N ILE A 4 8.03 5.95 -9.67
CA ILE A 4 6.60 5.92 -9.39
C ILE A 4 6.42 5.16 -8.08
N VAL A 5 5.93 5.84 -7.04
CA VAL A 5 5.68 5.21 -5.74
C VAL A 5 4.22 4.79 -5.65
N VAL A 6 3.97 3.51 -5.39
CA VAL A 6 2.63 2.96 -5.14
C VAL A 6 2.51 2.61 -3.67
N GLU A 7 1.79 3.43 -2.92
CA GLU A 7 1.53 3.23 -1.50
C GLU A 7 0.26 2.39 -1.30
N VAL A 8 0.41 1.19 -0.75
CA VAL A 8 -0.68 0.27 -0.45
C VAL A 8 -1.03 0.40 1.03
N ILE A 9 -2.18 1.01 1.33
CA ILE A 9 -2.63 1.26 2.71
C ILE A 9 -3.46 0.08 3.21
N GLY A 10 -3.22 -0.35 4.45
CA GLY A 10 -4.02 -1.39 5.12
C GLY A 10 -3.51 -1.65 6.53
N VAL A 11 -4.22 -2.46 7.32
CA VAL A 11 -3.81 -2.81 8.69
C VAL A 11 -2.52 -3.64 8.73
N GLU A 12 -1.79 -3.57 9.85
CA GLU A 12 -0.68 -4.44 10.23
C GLU A 12 -1.00 -5.12 11.59
N PRO A 13 -0.99 -6.47 11.71
CA PRO A 13 -0.73 -7.45 10.65
C PRO A 13 -1.80 -7.47 9.56
N PRO A 14 -1.45 -7.83 8.31
CA PRO A 14 -2.35 -7.68 7.18
C PRO A 14 -3.53 -8.66 7.26
N CYS A 15 -4.74 -8.12 7.24
CA CYS A 15 -5.96 -8.91 7.12
C CYS A 15 -6.05 -9.55 5.72
N PRO A 16 -6.92 -10.57 5.50
CA PRO A 16 -7.01 -11.26 4.21
C PRO A 16 -7.23 -10.33 3.01
N LYS A 17 -8.01 -9.25 3.17
CA LYS A 17 -8.22 -8.25 2.11
C LYS A 17 -6.95 -7.45 1.82
N CYS A 18 -6.27 -6.95 2.85
CA CYS A 18 -5.02 -6.20 2.70
C CYS A 18 -3.91 -7.02 2.04
N ARG A 19 -3.80 -8.32 2.37
CA ARG A 19 -2.85 -9.22 1.69
C ARG A 19 -3.16 -9.34 0.21
N LYS A 20 -4.42 -9.63 -0.14
CA LYS A 20 -4.85 -9.78 -1.53
C LYS A 20 -4.64 -8.50 -2.34
N THR A 21 -4.92 -7.34 -1.77
CA THR A 21 -4.65 -6.05 -2.42
C THR A 21 -3.17 -5.87 -2.73
N LEU A 22 -2.27 -6.17 -1.78
CA LEU A 22 -0.83 -6.08 -2.01
C LEU A 22 -0.35 -7.04 -3.11
N GLU A 23 -0.88 -8.27 -3.15
CA GLU A 23 -0.58 -9.25 -4.19
C GLU A 23 -1.05 -8.80 -5.57
N ILE A 24 -2.27 -8.26 -5.68
CA ILE A 24 -2.79 -7.72 -6.94
C ILE A 24 -1.90 -6.61 -7.47
N VAL A 25 -1.49 -5.66 -6.61
CA VAL A 25 -0.60 -4.56 -7.01
C VAL A 25 0.74 -5.11 -7.54
N LYS A 26 1.34 -6.07 -6.84
CA LYS A 26 2.59 -6.72 -7.30
C LYS A 26 2.41 -7.43 -8.63
N ASN A 27 1.30 -8.14 -8.83
CA ASN A 27 1.02 -8.85 -10.08
C ASN A 27 0.84 -7.87 -11.24
N VAL A 28 0.11 -6.77 -11.05
CA VAL A 28 -0.09 -5.75 -12.10
C VAL A 28 1.24 -5.10 -12.50
N VAL A 29 2.10 -4.75 -11.53
CA VAL A 29 3.42 -4.16 -11.82
C VAL A 29 4.28 -5.12 -12.64
N LYS A 30 4.21 -6.42 -12.34
CA LYS A 30 4.89 -7.47 -13.08
C LYS A 30 4.30 -7.68 -14.49
N GLU A 31 2.98 -7.75 -14.62
CA GLU A 31 2.28 -7.92 -15.90
C GLU A 31 2.57 -6.75 -16.87
N LEU A 32 2.75 -5.54 -16.35
CA LEU A 32 3.11 -4.36 -17.13
C LEU A 32 4.62 -4.25 -17.40
N ASN A 33 5.45 -5.12 -16.82
CA ASN A 33 6.91 -5.10 -16.94
C ASN A 33 7.52 -3.71 -16.61
N ILE A 34 7.09 -3.13 -15.49
CA ILE A 34 7.54 -1.81 -15.00
C ILE A 34 8.15 -1.89 -13.59
N GLU A 35 8.63 -3.07 -13.18
CA GLU A 35 9.25 -3.32 -11.88
C GLU A 35 10.45 -2.40 -11.61
N ASP A 36 11.17 -1.97 -12.66
CA ASP A 36 12.30 -1.04 -12.59
C ASP A 36 11.89 0.42 -12.36
N LYS A 37 10.61 0.75 -12.56
CA LYS A 37 10.05 2.12 -12.49
C LYS A 37 9.14 2.33 -11.30
N VAL A 38 8.68 1.25 -10.65
CA VAL A 38 7.67 1.29 -9.60
C VAL A 38 8.21 0.77 -8.27
N LYS A 39 8.07 1.58 -7.23
CA LYS A 39 8.34 1.19 -5.84
C LYS A 39 7.04 0.98 -5.09
N ILE A 40 6.77 -0.26 -4.70
CA ILE A 40 5.58 -0.62 -3.92
C ILE A 40 5.91 -0.52 -2.42
N ILE A 41 5.14 0.29 -1.68
CA ILE A 41 5.32 0.49 -0.23
C ILE A 41 4.03 0.08 0.48
N LYS A 42 4.11 -0.87 1.43
CA LYS A 42 2.98 -1.20 2.32
C LYS A 42 3.00 -0.23 3.50
N LEU A 43 1.88 0.47 3.71
CA LEU A 43 1.70 1.40 4.83
C LEU A 43 0.68 0.85 5.81
N ASP A 44 1.00 0.91 7.11
CA ASP A 44 0.04 0.63 8.17
C ASP A 44 -0.92 1.80 8.35
N ILE A 45 -2.20 1.52 8.23
CA ILE A 45 -3.29 2.48 8.36
C ILE A 45 -3.35 3.13 9.75
N ASN A 46 -2.84 2.45 10.77
CA ASN A 46 -2.82 2.95 12.14
C ASN A 46 -1.56 3.77 12.47
N SER A 47 -0.59 3.86 11.54
CA SER A 47 0.62 4.65 11.77
C SER A 47 0.29 6.14 11.83
N PRO A 48 0.82 6.90 12.83
CA PRO A 48 0.54 8.32 12.98
C PRO A 48 0.81 9.14 11.71
N ASN A 49 1.87 8.81 10.97
CA ASN A 49 2.24 9.50 9.73
C ASN A 49 1.21 9.27 8.62
N VAL A 50 0.64 8.06 8.55
CA VAL A 50 -0.37 7.71 7.54
C VAL A 50 -1.69 8.39 7.86
N VAL A 51 -2.09 8.40 9.14
CA VAL A 51 -3.27 9.13 9.61
C VAL A 51 -3.13 10.62 9.34
N ALA A 52 -1.99 11.22 9.70
CA ALA A 52 -1.73 12.64 9.49
C ALA A 52 -1.72 13.02 7.99
N ARG A 53 -1.16 12.17 7.13
CA ARG A 53 -1.05 12.43 5.69
C ARG A 53 -2.35 12.21 4.93
N TYR A 54 -3.11 11.16 5.26
CA TYR A 54 -4.27 10.71 4.50
C TYR A 54 -5.61 10.95 5.18
N GLY A 55 -5.63 11.46 6.42
CA GLY A 55 -6.86 11.77 7.16
C GLY A 55 -7.72 10.54 7.41
N VAL A 56 -7.10 9.38 7.64
CA VAL A 56 -7.83 8.13 7.80
C VAL A 56 -8.67 8.16 9.08
N ILE A 57 -9.96 7.89 8.92
CA ILE A 57 -10.90 7.74 10.03
C ILE A 57 -11.09 6.24 10.27
N SER A 58 -10.56 5.73 11.38
CA SER A 58 -10.88 4.40 11.88
C SER A 58 -11.77 4.53 13.11
N SER A 59 -12.90 3.80 13.13
CA SER A 59 -13.60 3.55 14.39
C SER A 59 -12.79 2.51 15.14
N ILE A 60 -11.89 2.98 16.00
CA ILE A 60 -11.28 2.14 17.03
C ILE A 60 -12.40 1.84 18.01
N GLN A 61 -12.86 0.59 18.03
CA GLN A 61 -13.91 0.10 18.91
C GLN A 61 -13.31 -0.63 20.10
#